data_AF-A0A7H9VKH8-F1
#
_entry.id   AF-A0A7H9VKH8-F1
#
_cell.length_a   1.000
_cell.length_b   1.000
_cell.length_c   1.000
_cell.angle_alpha   90.00
_cell.angle_beta   90.00
_cell.angle_gamma   90.00
#
_symmetry.space_group_name_H-M   'P 1'
#
loop_
_entity.id
_entity.type
_entity.pdbx_description
1 polymer ?
#
loop_
_entity_poly.entity_id
_entity_poly.type
_entity_poly.pdbx_seq_one_letter_code
_entity_poly.pdbx_strand_id
1 'polypeptide(L)' 'MTKPSIESMHISGTGPNWNGSVEVLVNTLRGYIRTFQQSEQRLPDERESLLIWAAVQRWHGVPEQSLVPAEMRRQ' A
#
# COMPACT_ATOMS: atom_id res chain seq x y z
N MET A 1 12.46 -3.52 18.05
CA MET A 1 12.14 -3.57 16.61
C MET A 1 10.81 -2.87 16.42
N THR A 2 10.81 -1.67 15.85
CA THR A 2 9.61 -0.89 15.58
C THR A 2 8.81 -1.60 14.49
N LYS A 3 7.57 -2.00 14.79
CA LYS A 3 6.66 -2.57 13.78
C LYS A 3 6.46 -1.55 12.65
N PRO A 4 6.48 -1.96 11.38
CA PRO A 4 6.15 -1.06 10.28
C PRO A 4 4.68 -0.63 10.41
N SER A 5 4.43 0.64 10.73
CA SER A 5 3.10 1.24 10.65
C SER A 5 2.96 2.02 9.34
N ILE A 6 1.77 1.92 8.75
CA ILE A 6 1.33 2.70 7.57
C ILE A 6 1.58 4.20 7.78
N GLU A 7 1.58 4.69 9.02
CA GLU A 7 1.76 6.10 9.35
C GLU A 7 3.15 6.68 9.02
N SER A 8 4.13 5.84 8.67
CA SER A 8 5.50 6.28 8.33
C SER A 8 5.79 6.41 6.82
N MET A 9 4.76 6.34 5.96
CA MET A 9 4.87 6.26 4.49
C MET A 9 5.56 7.49 3.85
N HIS A 10 6.89 7.46 3.78
CA HIS A 10 7.68 8.26 2.85
C HIS A 10 7.96 7.43 1.60
N ILE A 11 7.20 7.66 0.53
CA ILE A 11 7.49 7.06 -0.77
C ILE A 11 8.45 8.01 -1.50
N SER A 12 9.75 7.75 -1.38
CA SER A 12 10.76 8.40 -2.23
C SER A 12 11.00 7.52 -3.46
N GLY A 13 10.78 8.06 -4.66
CA GLY A 13 11.03 7.32 -5.89
C GLY A 13 10.58 8.08 -7.14
N THR A 14 11.26 7.82 -8.26
CA THR A 14 11.02 8.42 -9.59
C THR A 14 10.77 7.30 -10.62
N GLY A 15 9.78 6.45 -10.37
CA GLY A 15 9.38 5.42 -11.33
C GLY A 15 8.76 6.06 -12.58
N PRO A 16 8.90 5.47 -13.77
CA PRO A 16 8.45 6.09 -15.02
C PRO A 16 6.93 6.36 -15.07
N ASN A 17 6.15 5.60 -14.29
CA ASN A 17 4.69 5.74 -14.19
C ASN A 17 4.24 6.33 -12.84
N TRP A 18 5.17 6.59 -11.92
CA TRP A 18 4.87 7.11 -10.60
C TRP A 18 4.85 8.63 -10.62
N ASN A 19 3.70 9.22 -10.35
CA ASN A 19 3.48 10.67 -10.43
C ASN A 19 3.75 11.41 -9.10
N GLY A 20 4.22 10.72 -8.06
CA GLY A 20 4.54 11.32 -6.76
C GLY A 20 3.33 11.56 -5.84
N SER A 21 2.09 11.31 -6.27
CA SER A 21 0.91 11.65 -5.47
C SER A 21 0.56 10.58 -4.44
N VAL A 22 1.09 10.75 -3.22
CA VAL A 22 0.74 9.91 -2.06
C VAL A 22 -0.76 9.96 -1.76
N GLU A 23 -1.41 11.10 -1.99
CA GLU A 23 -2.86 11.26 -1.80
C GLU A 23 -3.67 10.28 -2.65
N VAL A 24 -3.29 10.10 -3.91
CA VAL A 24 -3.94 9.13 -4.80
C VAL A 24 -3.82 7.72 -4.25
N LEU A 25 -2.64 7.32 -3.77
CA LEU A 25 -2.45 6.00 -3.18
C LEU A 25 -3.29 5.79 -1.92
N VAL A 26 -3.37 6.79 -1.04
CA VAL A 26 -4.17 6.73 0.18
C VAL A 26 -5.67 6.63 -0.16
N ASN A 27 -6.14 7.38 -1.14
CA ASN A 27 -7.54 7.33 -1.57
C ASN A 27 -7.87 5.97 -2.21
N THR A 28 -6.99 5.42 -3.04
CA THR A 28 -7.14 4.07 -3.60
C THR A 28 -7.15 3.00 -2.51
N LEU A 29 -6.22 3.07 -1.55
CA LEU A 29 -6.17 2.17 -0.37
C LEU A 29 -7.49 2.18 0.40
N ARG A 30 -8.02 3.37 0.71
CA ARG A 30 -9.32 3.52 1.39
C ARG A 30 -10.46 2.88 0.61
N GLY A 31 -10.46 3.00 -0.72
CA GLY A 31 -11.41 2.35 -1.60
C GLY A 31 -11.36 0.82 -1.49
N TYR A 32 -10.17 0.24 -1.51
CA TYR A 32 -10.00 -1.21 -1.36
C TYR A 32 -10.30 -1.72 0.05
N ILE A 33 -9.94 -0.99 1.10
CA ILE A 33 -10.33 -1.35 2.47
C ILE A 33 -11.85 -1.38 2.61
N ARG A 34 -12.56 -0.39 2.05
CA ARG A 34 -14.04 -0.37 2.05
C ARG A 34 -14.61 -1.57 1.29
N THR A 35 -14.04 -1.89 0.14
CA THR A 35 -14.47 -3.04 -0.68
C THR A 35 -14.28 -4.35 0.08
N PHE A 36 -13.12 -4.55 0.71
CA PHE A 36 -12.85 -5.70 1.58
C PHE A 36 -13.86 -5.78 2.74
N GLN A 37 -14.12 -4.66 3.40
CA GLN A 37 -15.08 -4.64 4.51
C GLN A 37 -16.49 -5.04 4.07
N GLN A 38 -16.89 -4.64 2.87
CA GLN A 38 -18.19 -5.00 2.30
C GLN A 38 -18.25 -6.48 1.92
N SER A 39 -17.17 -7.08 1.40
CA SER A 39 -17.15 -8.50 1.01
C SER A 39 -17.02 -9.43 2.21
N GLU A 40 -16.08 -9.14 3.11
CA GLU A 40 -15.73 -10.02 4.23
C GLU A 40 -16.54 -9.72 5.50
N GLN A 41 -17.34 -8.65 5.50
CA GLN A 41 -18.10 -8.17 6.66
C GLN A 41 -17.23 -7.92 7.91
N ARG A 42 -15.94 -7.62 7.70
CA ARG A 42 -14.95 -7.30 8.75
C ARG A 42 -13.87 -6.38 8.23
N LEU A 43 -13.14 -5.73 9.13
CA LEU A 43 -11.94 -5.00 8.76
C LEU A 43 -10.80 -5.97 8.40
N PRO A 44 -9.89 -5.57 7.48
CA PRO A 44 -8.68 -6.34 7.23
C PRO A 44 -7.79 -6.37 8.47
N ASP A 45 -7.11 -7.49 8.70
CA ASP A 45 -6.06 -7.56 9.71
C ASP A 45 -4.79 -6.81 9.28
N GLU A 46 -3.76 -6.83 10.12
CA GLU A 46 -2.48 -6.16 9.85
C GLU A 46 -1.85 -6.67 8.54
N ARG A 47 -1.87 -7.98 8.30
CA ARG A 47 -1.24 -8.59 7.12
C ARG A 47 -2.02 -8.29 5.84
N GLU A 48 -3.34 -8.38 5.90
CA GLU A 48 -4.24 -8.05 4.79
C GLU A 48 -4.13 -6.57 4.42
N SER A 49 -4.06 -5.68 5.40
CA SER A 49 -3.85 -4.24 5.17
C SER A 49 -2.54 -3.97 4.43
N LEU A 50 -1.46 -4.67 4.81
CA LEU A 50 -0.15 -4.56 4.15
C LEU A 50 -0.19 -5.13 2.72
N LEU A 51 -0.92 -6.21 2.48
CA LEU A 51 -1.09 -6.79 1.15
C LEU A 51 -1.87 -5.84 0.23
N ILE A 52 -2.97 -5.27 0.72
CA ILE A 52 -3.76 -4.28 -0.02
C ILE A 52 -2.87 -3.08 -0.37
N TRP A 53 -2.11 -2.57 0.60
CA TRP A 53 -1.20 -1.44 0.38
C TRP A 53 -0.15 -1.74 -0.69
N ALA A 54 0.54 -2.88 -0.60
CA ALA A 54 1.54 -3.28 -1.60
C ALA A 54 0.94 -3.44 -3.00
N ALA A 55 -0.29 -3.95 -3.11
CA ALA A 55 -1.00 -4.05 -4.38
C ALA A 55 -1.32 -2.67 -4.98
N VAL A 56 -1.78 -1.73 -4.15
CA VAL A 56 -2.04 -0.33 -4.56
C VAL A 56 -0.75 0.32 -5.09
N GLN A 57 0.36 0.19 -4.35
CA GLN A 57 1.63 0.76 -4.77
C GLN A 57 2.11 0.19 -6.11
N ARG A 58 2.04 -1.14 -6.31
CA ARG A 58 2.39 -1.78 -7.59
C ARG A 58 1.49 -1.31 -8.73
N TRP A 59 0.18 -1.25 -8.51
CA TRP A 59 -0.79 -0.79 -9.52
C TRP A 59 -0.49 0.62 -10.02
N HIS A 60 -0.06 1.51 -9.12
CA HIS A 60 0.32 2.89 -9.44
C HIS A 60 1.79 3.07 -9.84
N GLY A 61 2.52 1.97 -10.09
CA GLY A 61 3.89 2.02 -10.60
C GLY A 61 4.92 2.59 -9.62
N VAL A 62 4.65 2.53 -8.32
CA VAL A 62 5.63 2.90 -7.28
C VAL A 62 6.87 2.00 -7.43
N PRO A 63 8.10 2.56 -7.42
CA PRO A 63 9.32 1.75 -7.52
C PRO A 63 9.40 0.66 -6.45
N GLU A 64 9.88 -0.52 -6.84
CA GLU A 64 9.89 -1.71 -5.98
C GLU A 64 10.64 -1.49 -4.66
N GLN A 65 11.76 -0.73 -4.70
CA GLN A 65 12.54 -0.39 -3.50
C GLN A 65 11.75 0.45 -2.48
N SER A 66 10.70 1.14 -2.92
CA SER A 66 9.86 2.03 -2.12
C SER A 66 8.59 1.33 -1.63
N LEU A 67 8.40 0.05 -1.96
CA LEU A 67 7.30 -0.76 -1.44
C LEU A 67 7.50 -1.05 0.05
N VAL A 68 6.39 -1.00 0.78
CA VAL A 68 6.33 -1.30 2.21
C VAL A 68 5.23 -2.35 2.43
N PRO A 69 5.48 -3.39 3.25
CA PRO A 69 6.74 -3.68 3.93
C PRO A 69 7.74 -4.39 2.99
N ALA A 70 9.03 -4.39 3.36
CA ALA A 70 10.11 -4.82 2.45
C ALA A 70 9.98 -6.28 1.98
N GLU A 71 9.38 -7.12 2.82
CA GLU A 71 9.15 -8.54 2.57
C GLU A 71 8.15 -8.78 1.42
N MET A 72 7.37 -7.77 1.05
CA MET A 72 6.42 -7.85 -0.05
C MET A 72 7.04 -7.56 -1.41
N ARG A 73 8.32 -7.13 -1.50
CA ARG A 73 8.96 -6.78 -2.78
C ARG A 73 9.13 -7.98 -3.71
N ARG A 74 9.44 -9.15 -3.15
CA ARG A 74 9.86 -10.35 -3.88
C ARG A 74 8.78 -11.46 -3.98
N GLN A 75 7.55 -11.16 -3.59
CA GLN A 75 6.38 -12.05 -3.77
C GLN A 75 5.70 -11.73 -5.09
#